data_AF-A0A833E8S2-F1
#
_entry.id   AF-A0A833E8S2-F1
#
_cell.length_a   1.000
_cell.length_b   1.000
_cell.length_c   1.000
_cell.angle_alpha   90.00
_cell.angle_beta   90.00
_cell.angle_gamma   90.00
#
_symmetry.space_group_name_H-M   'P 1'
#
loop_
_entity.id
_entity.type
_entity.pdbx_description
1 polymer ?
#
loop_
_entity_poly.entity_id
_entity_poly.type
_entity_poly.pdbx_seq_one_letter_code
_entity_poly.pdbx_strand_id
1 'polypeptide(L)'
;MGKVYVLKEPKKDKAWNIYALREAARLKRWFQGVYYSPRLKRLLAVFKPTPGTHVNMLVFEEIGESILRDAYKMECPRGCNRCCVIRSGAFIVENELRWLPKEVRDRITKQPSELIRTPGGWVRIYRLDTETMGRCVFFDVEKGSCMLEKYGKHAKPVVCLLTYCTVFATRDGKLYLKKGYRVHRDGRTVIHYEEVDKRAWSRMVSRMGSVWVRYRKIYREAGEEAST
;
A
#
# COMPACT_ATOMS: atom_id res chain seq x y z
N MET A 1 -1.83 28.15 5.49
CA MET A 1 -2.35 26.77 5.28
C MET A 1 -1.29 25.94 4.56
N GLY A 2 -1.10 24.67 4.95
CA GLY A 2 -0.10 23.79 4.33
C GLY A 2 -0.54 23.31 2.94
N LYS A 3 0.40 23.22 1.99
CA LYS A 3 0.15 22.69 0.65
C LYS A 3 -0.10 21.18 0.69
N VAL A 4 -0.99 20.70 -0.17
CA VAL A 4 -1.26 19.26 -0.33
C VAL A 4 -0.62 18.76 -1.61
N TYR A 5 0.18 17.71 -1.49
CA TYR A 5 0.84 17.09 -2.63
C TYR A 5 0.32 15.67 -2.81
N VAL A 6 0.16 15.27 -4.06
CA VAL A 6 -0.19 13.89 -4.43
C VAL A 6 0.78 13.34 -5.45
N LEU A 7 1.02 12.04 -5.39
CA LEU A 7 1.74 11.36 -6.47
C LEU A 7 0.92 11.43 -7.75
N LYS A 8 1.60 11.77 -8.85
CA LYS A 8 1.04 11.64 -10.20
C LYS A 8 0.74 10.17 -10.49
N GLU A 9 -0.17 9.95 -11.42
CA GLU A 9 -0.57 8.59 -11.82
C GLU A 9 0.63 7.78 -12.35
N PRO A 10 0.65 6.46 -12.09
CA PRO A 10 1.72 5.61 -12.59
C PRO A 10 1.72 5.61 -14.12
N LYS A 11 2.92 5.54 -14.70
CA LYS A 11 3.12 5.44 -16.15
C LYS A 11 3.29 3.97 -16.56
N LYS A 12 3.23 3.70 -17.86
CA LYS A 12 3.64 2.40 -18.45
C LYS A 12 5.18 2.21 -18.46
N ASP A 13 5.89 2.89 -17.57
CA ASP A 13 7.34 2.87 -17.44
C ASP A 13 7.71 2.45 -16.01
N LYS A 14 8.29 1.26 -15.88
CA LYS A 14 8.74 0.70 -14.60
C LYS A 14 9.77 1.61 -13.93
N ALA A 15 10.75 2.13 -14.67
CA ALA A 15 11.82 2.96 -14.12
C ALA A 15 11.27 4.28 -13.55
N TRP A 16 10.33 4.91 -14.26
CA TRP A 16 9.65 6.11 -13.78
C TRP A 16 8.80 5.83 -12.52
N ASN A 17 8.08 4.72 -12.48
CA ASN A 17 7.28 4.36 -11.31
C ASN A 17 8.16 4.08 -10.08
N ILE A 18 9.29 3.40 -10.24
CA ILE A 18 10.26 3.19 -9.16
C ILE A 18 10.88 4.50 -8.70
N TYR A 19 11.15 5.44 -9.63
CA TYR A 19 11.59 6.78 -9.27
C TYR A 19 10.55 7.52 -8.42
N ALA A 20 9.28 7.51 -8.84
CA ALA A 20 8.19 8.13 -8.08
C ALA A 20 8.05 7.52 -6.67
N LEU A 21 8.16 6.20 -6.54
CA LEU A 21 8.14 5.52 -5.24
C LEU A 21 9.34 5.90 -4.37
N ARG A 22 10.54 6.02 -4.93
CA ARG A 22 11.74 6.48 -4.20
C ARG A 22 11.53 7.89 -3.63
N GLU A 23 10.96 8.81 -4.41
CA GLU A 23 10.64 10.16 -3.93
C GLU A 23 9.52 10.14 -2.88
N ALA A 24 8.50 9.31 -3.06
CA ALA A 24 7.45 9.09 -2.06
C ALA A 24 7.98 8.56 -0.72
N ALA A 25 8.95 7.63 -0.77
CA ALA A 25 9.61 7.09 0.41
C ALA A 25 10.30 8.18 1.25
N ARG A 26 10.84 9.24 0.62
CA ARG A 26 11.43 10.38 1.34
C ARG A 26 10.38 11.19 2.10
N LEU A 27 9.17 11.29 1.54
CA LEU A 27 8.07 12.02 2.16
C LEU A 27 7.17 11.17 3.07
N LYS A 28 7.51 9.90 3.28
CA LYS A 28 6.68 8.91 4.01
C LYS A 28 6.25 9.37 5.41
N ARG A 29 7.04 10.18 6.11
CA ARG A 29 6.67 10.72 7.43
C ARG A 29 5.45 11.66 7.40
N TRP A 30 5.18 12.30 6.27
CA TRP A 30 4.06 13.23 6.08
C TRP A 30 2.88 12.60 5.32
N PHE A 31 2.92 11.29 5.11
CA PHE A 31 1.89 10.57 4.36
C PHE A 31 0.58 10.46 5.15
N GLN A 32 -0.48 11.08 4.64
CA GLN A 32 -1.79 11.16 5.27
C GLN A 32 -2.65 9.92 4.97
N GLY A 33 -2.57 9.39 3.75
CA GLY A 33 -3.37 8.27 3.30
C GLY A 33 -3.54 8.27 1.78
N VAL A 34 -4.17 7.22 1.27
CA VAL A 34 -4.65 7.20 -0.12
C VAL A 34 -6.14 7.51 -0.13
N TYR A 35 -6.54 8.36 -1.06
CA TYR A 35 -7.91 8.84 -1.18
C TYR A 35 -8.42 8.57 -2.60
N TYR A 36 -9.64 8.07 -2.75
CA TYR A 36 -10.32 8.08 -4.02
C TYR A 36 -11.12 9.39 -4.15
N SER A 37 -10.81 10.19 -5.17
CA SER A 37 -11.57 11.40 -5.48
C SER A 37 -12.59 11.12 -6.57
N PRO A 38 -13.91 11.17 -6.29
CA PRO A 38 -14.94 11.02 -7.32
C PRO A 38 -14.84 12.10 -8.41
N ARG A 39 -14.47 13.34 -8.03
CA ARG A 39 -14.30 14.47 -8.94
C ARG A 39 -13.20 14.24 -9.97
N LEU A 40 -12.05 13.69 -9.53
CA LEU A 40 -10.91 13.40 -10.40
C LEU A 40 -10.94 11.98 -10.99
N LYS A 41 -11.83 11.11 -10.49
CA LYS A 41 -11.97 9.70 -10.89
C LYS A 41 -10.69 8.89 -10.78
N ARG A 42 -9.88 9.15 -9.74
CA ARG A 42 -8.61 8.46 -9.49
C ARG A 42 -8.25 8.41 -8.00
N LEU A 43 -7.27 7.57 -7.69
CA LEU A 43 -6.64 7.50 -6.37
C LEU A 43 -5.56 8.58 -6.22
N LEU A 44 -5.46 9.12 -5.02
CA LEU A 44 -4.61 10.22 -4.62
C LEU A 44 -3.80 9.78 -3.40
N ALA A 45 -2.51 9.56 -3.56
CA ALA A 45 -1.61 9.33 -2.44
C ALA A 45 -1.19 10.66 -1.83
N VAL A 46 -1.76 11.01 -0.68
CA VAL A 46 -1.71 12.37 -0.11
C VAL A 46 -0.56 12.54 0.88
N PHE A 47 0.21 13.61 0.69
CA PHE A 47 1.31 14.04 1.55
C PHE A 47 1.10 15.51 1.97
N LYS A 48 1.32 15.82 3.25
CA LYS A 48 1.28 17.18 3.81
C LYS A 48 2.61 17.54 4.49
N PRO A 49 3.68 17.78 3.72
CA PRO A 49 4.97 18.16 4.27
C PRO A 49 4.94 19.56 4.88
N THR A 50 5.83 19.82 5.84
CA THR A 50 5.99 21.15 6.45
C THR A 50 6.57 22.14 5.44
N PRO A 51 6.29 23.45 5.56
CA PRO A 51 6.91 24.49 4.72
C PRO A 51 8.44 24.35 4.69
N GLY A 52 9.05 24.60 3.52
CA GLY A 52 10.49 24.43 3.30
C GLY A 52 10.94 23.00 2.98
N THR A 53 10.07 22.00 3.11
CA THR A 53 10.39 20.64 2.66
C THR A 53 10.46 20.57 1.14
N HIS A 54 11.56 20.07 0.59
CA HIS A 54 11.67 19.82 -0.86
C HIS A 54 10.66 18.75 -1.33
N VAL A 55 9.87 19.10 -2.35
CA VAL A 55 8.93 18.20 -3.03
C VAL A 55 9.25 18.17 -4.52
N ASN A 56 9.50 16.98 -5.05
CA ASN A 56 9.86 16.82 -6.46
C ASN A 56 8.63 16.86 -7.37
N MET A 57 8.38 18.01 -7.99
CA MET A 57 7.22 18.24 -8.86
C MET A 57 7.25 17.46 -10.19
N LEU A 58 8.33 16.74 -10.51
CA LEU A 58 8.30 15.78 -11.63
C LEU A 58 7.34 14.62 -11.34
N VAL A 59 7.31 14.15 -10.10
CA VAL A 59 6.51 12.97 -9.67
C VAL A 59 5.33 13.33 -8.78
N PHE A 60 5.35 14.52 -8.17
CA PHE A 60 4.24 15.08 -7.40
C PHE A 60 3.50 16.17 -8.16
N GLU A 61 2.25 16.39 -7.80
CA GLU A 61 1.45 17.55 -8.18
C GLU A 61 0.81 18.16 -6.92
N GLU A 62 0.57 19.46 -6.96
CA GLU A 62 -0.13 20.19 -5.90
C GLU A 62 -1.64 20.13 -6.16
N ILE A 63 -2.43 19.85 -5.13
CA ILE A 63 -3.89 19.85 -5.21
C ILE A 63 -4.49 20.75 -4.13
N GLY A 64 -5.65 21.33 -4.42
CA GLY A 64 -6.42 22.08 -3.42
C GLY A 64 -6.99 21.15 -2.34
N GLU A 65 -6.99 21.59 -1.08
CA GLU A 65 -7.60 20.85 0.03
C GLU A 65 -9.09 20.54 -0.20
N SER A 66 -9.77 21.36 -1.00
CA SER A 66 -11.16 21.13 -1.40
C SER A 66 -11.38 19.79 -2.10
N ILE A 67 -10.39 19.26 -2.83
CA ILE A 67 -10.49 17.95 -3.50
C ILE A 67 -10.61 16.81 -2.48
N LEU A 68 -10.06 16.97 -1.28
CA LEU A 68 -10.08 15.95 -0.24
C LEU A 68 -11.38 15.92 0.57
N ARG A 69 -12.17 17.00 0.57
CA ARG A 69 -13.43 17.07 1.32
C ARG A 69 -14.43 16.00 0.87
N ASP A 70 -14.56 15.80 -0.44
CA ASP A 70 -15.51 14.83 -1.00
C ASP A 70 -14.88 13.45 -1.25
N ALA A 71 -13.61 13.28 -0.89
CA ALA A 71 -12.84 12.09 -1.21
C ALA A 71 -13.05 10.98 -0.17
N TYR A 72 -13.04 9.74 -0.65
CA TYR A 72 -13.08 8.55 0.19
C TYR A 72 -11.66 8.20 0.60
N LYS A 73 -11.35 8.16 1.89
CA LYS A 73 -10.05 7.67 2.38
C LYS A 73 -10.04 6.15 2.34
N MET A 74 -9.08 5.56 1.65
CA MET A 74 -8.94 4.10 1.55
C MET A 74 -8.41 3.53 2.87
N GLU A 75 -8.99 2.42 3.30
CA GLU A 75 -8.63 1.75 4.54
C GLU A 75 -8.05 0.34 4.28
N CYS A 76 -7.08 -0.03 5.10
CA CYS A 76 -6.56 -1.40 5.18
C CYS A 76 -6.93 -1.98 6.55
N PRO A 77 -8.15 -2.55 6.71
CA PRO A 77 -8.60 -3.05 8.00
C PRO A 77 -7.79 -4.26 8.45
N ARG A 78 -7.49 -4.30 9.75
CA ARG A 78 -6.86 -5.46 10.40
C ARG A 78 -7.72 -6.70 10.22
N GLY A 79 -7.08 -7.86 10.01
CA GLY A 79 -7.74 -9.15 9.80
C GLY A 79 -8.16 -9.45 8.37
N CYS A 80 -8.12 -8.48 7.44
CA CYS A 80 -8.41 -8.74 6.03
C CYS A 80 -7.33 -9.60 5.36
N ASN A 81 -6.05 -9.29 5.60
CA ASN A 81 -4.84 -10.05 5.21
C ASN A 81 -4.68 -10.45 3.73
N ARG A 82 -5.67 -10.21 2.87
CA ARG A 82 -5.75 -10.73 1.52
C ARG A 82 -4.55 -10.34 0.65
N CYS A 83 -4.18 -9.06 0.66
CA CYS A 83 -3.04 -8.56 -0.13
C CYS A 83 -1.68 -8.97 0.45
N CYS A 84 -1.61 -9.42 1.70
CA CYS A 84 -0.36 -9.84 2.33
C CYS A 84 -0.05 -11.32 2.07
N VAL A 85 -1.09 -12.14 1.90
CA VAL A 85 -1.01 -13.61 1.90
C VAL A 85 -0.78 -14.21 0.52
N ILE A 86 -1.41 -13.67 -0.54
CA ILE A 86 -1.33 -14.25 -1.88
C ILE A 86 -0.88 -13.19 -2.86
N ARG A 87 0.14 -13.51 -3.67
CA ARG A 87 0.65 -12.65 -4.75
C ARG A 87 0.79 -11.20 -4.29
N SER A 88 1.43 -11.01 -3.14
CA SER A 88 1.48 -9.70 -2.49
C SER A 88 2.14 -8.63 -3.35
N GLY A 89 3.04 -9.04 -4.26
CA GLY A 89 3.81 -8.12 -5.10
C GLY A 89 4.60 -7.10 -4.27
N ALA A 90 4.85 -7.43 -3.00
CA ALA A 90 5.49 -6.54 -2.06
C ALA A 90 6.98 -6.44 -2.40
N PHE A 91 7.50 -5.22 -2.38
CA PHE A 91 8.92 -4.94 -2.47
C PHE A 91 9.25 -3.71 -1.63
N ILE A 92 10.53 -3.44 -1.43
CA ILE A 92 10.99 -2.24 -0.73
C ILE A 92 12.15 -1.61 -1.48
N VAL A 93 12.16 -0.27 -1.52
CA VAL A 93 13.24 0.50 -2.14
C VAL A 93 14.39 0.63 -1.13
N GLU A 94 15.64 0.46 -1.59
CA GLU A 94 16.84 0.45 -0.73
C GLU A 94 16.95 1.67 0.21
N ASN A 95 16.55 2.86 -0.26
CA ASN A 95 16.60 4.08 0.57
C ASN A 95 15.63 4.06 1.76
N GLU A 96 14.68 3.14 1.81
CA GLU A 96 13.79 2.94 2.93
C GLU A 96 14.45 2.16 4.07
N LEU A 97 15.47 1.34 3.77
CA LEU A 97 16.12 0.47 4.75
C LEU A 97 16.73 1.26 5.90
N ARG A 98 17.23 2.48 5.65
CA ARG A 98 17.84 3.34 6.68
C ARG A 98 16.91 3.66 7.86
N TRP A 99 15.59 3.51 7.68
CA TRP A 99 14.59 3.77 8.70
C TRP A 99 14.13 2.51 9.45
N LEU A 100 14.73 1.36 9.15
CA LEU A 100 14.31 0.07 9.71
C LEU A 100 15.31 -0.42 10.78
N PRO A 101 14.83 -1.15 11.80
CA PRO A 101 15.68 -1.85 12.75
C PRO A 101 16.66 -2.79 12.05
N LYS A 102 17.84 -3.01 12.65
CA LYS A 102 18.91 -3.85 12.09
C LYS A 102 18.42 -5.23 11.64
N GLU A 103 17.70 -5.93 12.52
CA GLU A 103 17.14 -7.27 12.26
C GLU A 103 16.26 -7.30 11.00
N VAL A 104 15.44 -6.26 10.79
CA VAL A 104 14.55 -6.14 9.63
C VAL A 104 15.37 -5.88 8.37
N ARG A 105 16.38 -5.00 8.44
CA ARG A 105 17.28 -4.71 7.32
C ARG A 105 18.01 -5.97 6.88
N ASP A 106 18.62 -6.70 7.81
CA ASP A 106 19.40 -7.90 7.53
C ASP A 106 18.56 -8.99 6.86
N ARG A 107 17.28 -9.10 7.24
CA ARG A 107 16.33 -10.02 6.59
C ARG A 107 15.99 -9.59 5.15
N ILE A 108 15.85 -8.29 4.91
CA ILE A 108 15.53 -7.73 3.58
C ILE A 108 16.72 -7.88 2.64
N THR A 109 17.93 -7.60 3.10
CA THR A 109 19.13 -7.64 2.25
C THR A 109 19.47 -9.05 1.77
N LYS A 110 18.94 -10.09 2.43
CA LYS A 110 19.02 -11.49 2.01
C LYS A 110 17.97 -11.88 0.95
N GLN A 111 16.98 -11.02 0.68
CA GLN A 111 15.97 -11.29 -0.33
C GLN A 111 16.50 -11.00 -1.74
N PRO A 112 15.92 -11.63 -2.79
CA PRO A 112 16.22 -11.30 -4.17
C PRO A 112 16.08 -9.79 -4.44
N SER A 113 17.05 -9.22 -5.14
CA SER A 113 17.07 -7.79 -5.46
C SER A 113 17.28 -7.54 -6.95
N GLU A 114 16.78 -6.40 -7.41
CA GLU A 114 16.93 -5.92 -8.78
C GLU A 114 17.45 -4.48 -8.75
N LEU A 115 18.39 -4.16 -9.64
CA LEU A 115 18.89 -2.80 -9.82
C LEU A 115 18.25 -2.16 -11.05
N ILE A 116 17.59 -1.02 -10.89
CA ILE A 116 16.81 -0.36 -11.93
C ILE A 116 17.41 1.03 -12.22
N ARG A 117 17.71 1.31 -13.49
CA ARG A 117 18.17 2.63 -13.93
C ARG A 117 16.97 3.56 -13.99
N THR A 118 16.93 4.57 -13.12
CA THR A 118 15.84 5.57 -13.08
C THR A 118 16.33 6.95 -13.53
N PRO A 119 15.44 7.92 -13.80
CA PRO A 119 15.85 9.31 -14.07
C PRO A 119 16.71 9.93 -12.95
N GLY A 120 16.54 9.47 -11.70
CA GLY A 120 17.33 9.92 -10.56
C GLY A 120 18.55 9.04 -10.23
N GLY A 121 19.01 8.21 -11.18
CA GLY A 121 20.11 7.26 -10.98
C GLY A 121 19.65 5.83 -10.70
N TRP A 122 20.60 4.97 -10.34
CA TRP A 122 20.31 3.57 -10.03
C TRP A 122 19.57 3.43 -8.70
N VAL A 123 18.56 2.56 -8.69
CA VAL A 123 17.74 2.27 -7.52
C VAL A 123 17.65 0.77 -7.36
N ARG A 124 18.08 0.25 -6.20
CA ARG A 124 17.89 -1.15 -5.85
C ARG A 124 16.54 -1.35 -5.18
N ILE A 125 15.83 -2.39 -5.61
CA ILE A 125 14.61 -2.88 -4.95
C ILE A 125 14.84 -4.30 -4.45
N TYR A 126 14.28 -4.62 -3.29
CA TYR A 126 14.29 -5.96 -2.72
C TYR A 126 12.88 -6.54 -2.78
N ARG A 127 12.73 -7.72 -3.35
CA ARG A 127 11.46 -8.45 -3.35
C ARG A 127 11.14 -8.92 -1.94
N LEU A 128 9.91 -8.70 -1.53
CA LEU A 128 9.40 -9.18 -0.24
C LEU A 128 8.36 -10.29 -0.43
N ASP A 129 7.88 -10.52 -1.65
CA ASP A 129 6.89 -11.51 -2.05
C ASP A 129 7.51 -12.90 -2.35
N THR A 130 8.47 -13.32 -1.52
CA THR A 130 9.37 -14.45 -1.78
C THR A 130 8.91 -15.78 -1.20
N GLU A 131 7.89 -15.73 -0.35
CA GLU A 131 7.35 -16.90 0.34
C GLU A 131 6.31 -17.63 -0.53
N THR A 132 5.88 -18.83 -0.12
CA THR A 132 4.91 -19.67 -0.82
C THR A 132 3.70 -18.90 -1.35
N MET A 133 3.36 -19.09 -2.62
CA MET A 133 2.31 -18.37 -3.37
C MET A 133 2.50 -16.84 -3.47
N GLY A 134 3.73 -16.33 -3.30
CA GLY A 134 4.05 -14.90 -3.36
C GLY A 134 3.64 -14.13 -2.10
N ARG A 135 3.59 -14.82 -0.95
CA ARG A 135 3.33 -14.19 0.35
C ARG A 135 4.46 -13.23 0.71
N CYS A 136 4.11 -12.16 1.44
CA CYS A 136 5.12 -11.26 1.98
C CYS A 136 5.92 -11.93 3.11
N VAL A 137 7.25 -11.85 3.05
CA VAL A 137 8.21 -12.36 4.05
C VAL A 137 7.92 -11.83 5.47
N PHE A 138 7.31 -10.65 5.58
CA PHE A 138 6.93 -10.03 6.86
C PHE A 138 5.51 -10.35 7.34
N PHE A 139 4.75 -11.17 6.62
CA PHE A 139 3.44 -11.63 7.08
C PHE A 139 3.61 -12.86 7.96
N ASP A 140 3.23 -12.74 9.23
CA ASP A 140 3.15 -13.84 10.18
C ASP A 140 1.85 -14.62 9.91
N VAL A 141 2.00 -15.84 9.40
CA VAL A 141 0.87 -16.70 9.00
C VAL A 141 0.10 -17.20 10.21
N GLU A 142 0.77 -17.49 11.33
CA GLU A 142 0.11 -18.02 12.52
C GLU A 142 -0.68 -16.94 13.24
N LYS A 143 -0.13 -15.71 13.32
CA LYS A 143 -0.81 -14.57 13.95
C LYS A 143 -1.74 -13.82 13.02
N GLY A 144 -1.64 -14.04 11.71
CA GLY A 144 -2.41 -13.31 10.71
C GLY A 144 -2.13 -11.82 10.72
N SER A 145 -0.87 -11.42 10.85
CA SER A 145 -0.48 -10.01 11.04
C SER A 145 0.82 -9.66 10.33
N CYS A 146 1.03 -8.38 10.05
CA CYS A 146 2.30 -7.90 9.52
C CYS A 146 3.27 -7.60 10.66
N MET A 147 4.42 -8.27 10.66
CA MET A 147 5.47 -8.08 11.66
C MET A 147 6.01 -6.65 11.72
N LEU A 148 5.87 -5.85 10.65
CA LEU A 148 6.32 -4.46 10.65
C LEU A 148 5.41 -3.53 11.46
N GLU A 149 4.22 -3.98 11.86
CA GLU A 149 3.28 -3.16 12.62
C GLU A 149 3.81 -2.76 14.00
N LYS A 150 4.61 -3.61 14.65
CA LYS A 150 5.24 -3.28 15.94
C LYS A 150 6.24 -2.12 15.86
N TYR A 151 6.73 -1.81 14.66
CA TYR A 151 7.66 -0.69 14.41
C TYR A 151 6.96 0.55 13.84
N GLY A 152 5.63 0.55 13.78
CA GLY A 152 4.82 1.68 13.33
C GLY A 152 4.64 1.78 11.81
N LYS A 153 3.74 2.68 11.39
CA LYS A 153 3.34 2.86 9.98
C LYS A 153 4.52 3.15 9.06
N HIS A 154 5.52 3.90 9.54
CA HIS A 154 6.68 4.30 8.75
C HIS A 154 7.69 3.18 8.52
N ALA A 155 7.62 2.08 9.26
CA ALA A 155 8.42 0.89 8.98
C ALA A 155 7.88 0.09 7.78
N LYS A 156 6.60 0.26 7.41
CA LYS A 156 6.05 -0.38 6.22
C LYS A 156 6.70 0.22 4.95
N PRO A 157 7.01 -0.60 3.93
CA PRO A 157 7.46 -0.10 2.63
C PRO A 157 6.46 0.90 2.06
N VAL A 158 6.94 1.93 1.36
CA VAL A 158 6.08 2.95 0.77
C VAL A 158 5.07 2.34 -0.18
N VAL A 159 5.45 1.31 -0.94
CA VAL A 159 4.51 0.60 -1.83
C VAL A 159 3.35 -0.01 -1.04
N CYS A 160 3.57 -0.56 0.15
CA CYS A 160 2.49 -1.09 1.00
C CYS A 160 1.58 0.02 1.56
N LEU A 161 2.11 1.24 1.69
CA LEU A 161 1.35 2.43 2.06
C LEU A 161 0.68 3.11 0.86
N LEU A 162 0.83 2.62 -0.36
CA LEU A 162 0.23 3.21 -1.55
C LEU A 162 -0.72 2.21 -2.23
N THR A 163 -0.36 0.93 -2.16
CA THR A 163 -1.17 -0.20 -2.61
C THR A 163 -2.25 -0.49 -1.58
N TYR A 164 -3.40 0.16 -1.72
CA TYR A 164 -4.59 -0.14 -0.93
C TYR A 164 -5.65 -0.86 -1.73
N CYS A 165 -6.40 -1.69 -1.00
CA CYS A 165 -7.64 -2.24 -1.51
C CYS A 165 -8.67 -1.11 -1.70
N THR A 166 -9.31 -1.04 -2.85
CA THR A 166 -10.40 -0.08 -3.08
C THR A 166 -11.73 -0.53 -2.45
N VAL A 167 -11.75 -1.65 -1.71
CA VAL A 167 -12.98 -2.20 -1.12
C VAL A 167 -13.44 -1.41 0.11
N PHE A 168 -12.52 -1.00 0.97
CA PHE A 168 -12.81 -0.38 2.26
C PHE A 168 -12.46 1.10 2.22
N ALA A 169 -13.40 1.95 2.64
CA ALA A 169 -13.16 3.37 2.70
C ALA A 169 -13.86 4.05 3.89
N THR A 170 -13.33 5.20 4.30
CA THR A 170 -13.95 6.11 5.25
C THR A 170 -14.17 7.48 4.63
N ARG A 171 -15.24 8.17 5.01
CA ARG A 171 -15.49 9.58 4.68
C ARG A 171 -16.33 10.20 5.78
N ASP A 172 -15.89 11.32 6.32
CA ASP A 172 -16.58 12.04 7.41
C ASP A 172 -16.96 11.14 8.61
N GLY A 173 -16.04 10.27 9.00
CA GLY A 173 -16.25 9.31 10.11
C GLY A 173 -17.17 8.13 9.80
N LYS A 174 -17.77 8.08 8.61
CA LYS A 174 -18.65 7.00 8.15
C LYS A 174 -17.88 5.92 7.39
N LEU A 175 -18.39 4.69 7.45
CA LEU A 175 -17.80 3.51 6.82
C LEU A 175 -18.45 3.26 5.46
N TYR A 176 -17.63 2.95 4.46
CA TYR A 176 -18.09 2.71 3.09
C TYR A 176 -17.47 1.44 2.51
N LEU A 177 -18.29 0.64 1.82
CA LEU A 177 -17.84 -0.51 1.05
C LEU A 177 -18.05 -0.29 -0.44
N LYS A 178 -17.06 -0.70 -1.25
CA LYS A 178 -17.19 -0.71 -2.70
C LYS A 178 -18.27 -1.70 -3.12
N LYS A 179 -19.24 -1.22 -3.88
CA LYS A 179 -20.28 -2.07 -4.51
C LYS A 179 -19.99 -2.37 -5.96
N GLY A 180 -19.25 -1.50 -6.64
CA GLY A 180 -18.91 -1.69 -8.04
C GLY A 180 -18.00 -0.61 -8.56
N TYR A 181 -17.78 -0.65 -9.87
CA TYR A 181 -17.08 0.40 -10.59
C TYR A 181 -17.57 0.46 -12.04
N ARG A 182 -17.40 1.62 -12.68
CA ARG A 182 -17.65 1.83 -14.09
C ARG A 182 -16.41 2.42 -14.74
N VAL A 183 -15.97 1.83 -15.85
CA VAL A 183 -14.87 2.36 -16.65
C VAL A 183 -15.46 3.28 -17.73
N HIS A 184 -14.92 4.50 -17.82
CA HIS A 184 -15.28 5.48 -18.85
C HIS A 184 -14.45 5.28 -20.12
N ARG A 185 -14.90 5.89 -21.22
CA ARG A 185 -14.23 5.81 -22.53
C ARG A 185 -12.79 6.34 -22.50
N ASP A 186 -12.48 7.25 -21.59
CA ASP A 186 -11.13 7.81 -21.35
C ASP A 186 -10.24 6.90 -20.49
N GLY A 187 -10.70 5.69 -20.16
CA GLY A 187 -10.01 4.72 -19.32
C GLY A 187 -10.12 4.97 -17.82
N ARG A 188 -10.75 6.08 -17.39
CA ARG A 188 -10.90 6.39 -15.95
C ARG A 188 -11.99 5.56 -15.30
N THR A 189 -11.78 5.23 -14.02
CA THR A 189 -12.71 4.39 -13.26
C THR A 189 -13.47 5.20 -12.23
N VAL A 190 -14.80 5.17 -12.31
CA VAL A 190 -15.67 5.63 -11.22
C VAL A 190 -15.94 4.47 -10.29
N ILE A 191 -15.55 4.59 -9.03
CA ILE A 191 -15.85 3.62 -7.97
C ILE A 191 -17.13 4.03 -7.26
N HIS A 192 -18.04 3.07 -7.08
CA HIS A 192 -19.29 3.25 -6.35
C HIS A 192 -19.16 2.66 -4.94
N TYR A 193 -19.38 3.52 -3.95
CA TYR A 193 -19.35 3.19 -2.53
C TYR A 193 -20.75 3.30 -1.92
N GLU A 194 -21.06 2.39 -1.01
CA GLU A 194 -22.28 2.42 -0.19
C GLU A 194 -21.91 2.56 1.28
N GLU A 195 -22.62 3.43 2.00
CA GLU A 195 -22.46 3.58 3.45
C GLU A 195 -22.93 2.31 4.15
N VAL A 196 -22.16 1.84 5.12
CA VAL A 196 -22.46 0.62 5.86
C VAL A 196 -22.27 0.80 7.36
N ASP A 197 -22.94 -0.04 8.12
CA ASP A 197 -22.72 -0.14 9.56
C ASP A 197 -21.45 -0.94 9.90
N LYS A 198 -21.06 -0.90 11.19
CA LYS A 198 -19.90 -1.66 11.70
C LYS A 198 -20.06 -3.17 11.50
N ARG A 199 -21.28 -3.70 11.51
CA ARG A 199 -21.54 -5.15 11.36
C ARG A 199 -21.25 -5.61 9.93
N ALA A 200 -21.76 -4.90 8.93
CA ALA A 200 -21.49 -5.16 7.51
C ALA A 200 -20.00 -4.97 7.18
N TRP A 201 -19.35 -3.95 7.73
CA TRP A 201 -17.91 -3.77 7.62
C TRP A 201 -17.14 -4.98 8.13
N SER A 202 -17.38 -5.39 9.38
CA SER A 202 -16.70 -6.54 10.00
C SER A 202 -16.97 -7.85 9.25
N ARG A 203 -18.20 -8.08 8.77
CA ARG A 203 -18.52 -9.24 7.92
C ARG A 203 -17.68 -9.26 6.65
N MET A 204 -17.50 -8.11 5.99
CA MET A 204 -16.67 -8.02 4.78
C MET A 204 -15.19 -8.25 5.10
N VAL A 205 -14.69 -7.72 6.22
CA VAL A 205 -13.32 -7.98 6.70
C VAL A 205 -13.10 -9.48 6.89
N SER A 206 -13.99 -10.17 7.62
CA SER A 206 -13.90 -11.61 7.83
C SER A 206 -14.00 -12.40 6.53
N ARG A 207 -14.90 -12.02 5.62
CA ARG A 207 -15.03 -12.67 4.30
C ARG A 207 -13.73 -12.57 3.50
N MET A 208 -13.11 -11.39 3.45
CA MET A 208 -11.82 -11.22 2.76
C MET A 208 -10.69 -11.94 3.50
N GLY A 209 -10.73 -11.97 4.83
CA GLY A 209 -9.81 -12.70 5.70
C GLY A 209 -9.88 -14.23 5.58
N SER A 210 -10.97 -14.80 5.05
CA SER A 210 -11.08 -16.25 4.84
C SER A 210 -9.96 -16.83 3.95
N VAL A 211 -9.38 -16.01 3.07
CA VAL A 211 -8.22 -16.38 2.25
C VAL A 211 -7.02 -16.75 3.12
N TRP A 212 -6.79 -16.01 4.20
CA TRP A 212 -5.72 -16.31 5.16
C TRP A 212 -5.97 -17.63 5.89
N VAL A 213 -7.21 -17.91 6.30
CA VAL A 213 -7.56 -19.18 6.97
C VAL A 213 -7.22 -20.38 6.08
N ARG A 214 -7.59 -20.31 4.80
CA ARG A 214 -7.25 -21.36 3.82
C ARG A 214 -5.75 -21.49 3.62
N TYR A 215 -5.05 -20.37 3.47
CA TYR A 215 -3.60 -20.37 3.30
C TYR A 215 -2.87 -20.94 4.52
N ARG A 216 -3.30 -20.62 5.74
CA ARG A 216 -2.71 -21.13 6.98
C ARG A 216 -2.75 -22.66 7.05
N LYS A 217 -3.83 -23.27 6.54
CA LYS A 217 -3.93 -24.74 6.44
C LYS A 217 -2.83 -25.30 5.53
N ILE A 218 -2.71 -24.78 4.30
CA ILE A 218 -1.67 -25.17 3.34
C ILE A 218 -0.26 -24.97 3.92
N TYR A 219 -0.04 -23.85 4.61
CA TYR A 219 1.24 -23.52 5.23
C TYR A 219 1.66 -24.53 6.32
N ARG A 220 0.70 -25.02 7.11
CA ARG A 220 0.96 -26.02 8.15
C ARG A 220 1.27 -27.39 7.54
N GLU A 221 0.48 -27.80 6.55
CA GLU A 221 0.69 -29.06 5.82
C GLU A 221 2.09 -29.09 5.17
N ALA A 222 2.51 -28.00 4.53
CA ALA A 222 3.86 -27.90 3.95
C ALA A 222 5.00 -27.86 4.98
N GLY A 223 4.72 -27.39 6.22
CA GLY A 223 5.70 -27.38 7.31
C GLY A 223 5.88 -28.75 7.97
N GLU A 224 4.82 -29.54 8.03
CA GLU A 224 4.84 -30.93 8.51
C GLU A 224 5.61 -31.83 7.54
N GLU A 225 5.40 -31.70 6.23
CA GLU A 225 6.12 -32.45 5.18
C GLU A 225 7.63 -32.14 5.13
N ALA A 226 8.05 -30.91 5.45
CA ALA A 226 9.47 -30.53 5.48
C ALA A 226 10.21 -31.00 6.75
N SER A 227 9.49 -31.55 7.73
CA SER A 227 10.01 -32.00 9.03
C SER A 227 10.10 -33.53 9.14
N THR A 228 9.64 -34.25 8.11
CA THR A 228 9.74 -35.71 7.90
C THR A 228 10.77 -36.04 6.83
#